data_AF-A0A1V1P1I1-F1
#
_entry.id   AF-A0A1V1P1I1-F1
#
_cell.length_a   1.000
_cell.length_b   1.000
_cell.length_c   1.000
_cell.angle_alpha   90.00
_cell.angle_beta   90.00
_cell.angle_gamma   90.00
#
_symmetry.space_group_name_H-M   'P 1'
#
loop_
_entity.id
_entity.type
_entity.pdbx_description
1 polymer ?
#
loop_
_entity_poly.entity_id
_entity_poly.type
_entity_poly.pdbx_seq_one_letter_code
_entity_poly.pdbx_strand_id
1 'polypeptide(L)'
;MMKSTVDTQIPYLTSLSYLQAQHLSYENKKSRDVLKNSINHISAGLRVINASDDLAGFSMSDRFDTQVLGLSGAIKNTNEALSATRIAEASIYEYMDILGYMKELAEKSSNAGLEKSERDSFQKEMHNFQERLRNIADETSYKGRKLLDGTYRSQEIQVGETWAQ
;
A
#
# COMPACT_ATOMS: atom_id res chain seq x y z
N MET A 1 -64.16 5.58 -73.27
CA MET A 1 -63.75 4.16 -73.20
C MET A 1 -62.26 4.10 -72.95
N MET A 2 -61.84 3.21 -72.05
CA MET A 2 -60.48 2.65 -71.88
C MET A 2 -59.42 3.58 -71.25
N LYS A 3 -58.72 3.25 -70.16
CA LYS A 3 -58.81 2.20 -69.13
C LYS A 3 -57.89 2.71 -68.01
N SER A 4 -58.41 2.93 -66.81
CA SER A 4 -57.55 3.26 -65.66
C SER A 4 -56.73 2.02 -65.32
N THR A 5 -55.44 2.08 -65.57
CA THR A 5 -54.49 1.20 -64.91
C THR A 5 -53.68 2.10 -63.99
N VAL A 6 -54.16 2.28 -62.75
CA VAL A 6 -53.29 2.75 -61.68
C VAL A 6 -52.26 1.65 -61.54
N ASP A 7 -51.02 1.95 -61.92
CA ASP A 7 -49.87 1.07 -61.69
C ASP A 7 -49.71 0.88 -60.18
N THR A 8 -50.44 -0.08 -59.63
CA THR A 8 -50.25 -0.60 -58.27
C THR A 8 -49.17 -1.68 -58.25
N GLN A 9 -48.22 -1.65 -59.21
CA GLN A 9 -47.03 -2.47 -59.24
C GLN A 9 -45.77 -1.58 -59.19
N ILE A 10 -45.01 -1.40 -58.10
CA ILE A 10 -45.05 -1.87 -56.71
C ILE A 10 -43.86 -1.11 -56.04
N PRO A 11 -44.04 -0.26 -55.01
CA PRO A 11 -42.94 0.27 -54.18
C PRO A 11 -42.28 -0.80 -53.28
N TYR A 12 -42.75 -2.05 -53.35
CA TYR A 12 -42.31 -3.16 -52.51
C TYR A 12 -40.93 -3.71 -52.89
N LEU A 13 -40.52 -3.65 -54.15
CA LEU A 13 -39.20 -4.14 -54.59
C LEU A 13 -38.09 -3.19 -54.13
N THR A 14 -38.30 -1.87 -54.22
CA THR A 14 -37.38 -0.88 -53.66
C THR A 14 -37.44 -0.85 -52.13
N SER A 15 -38.60 -1.03 -51.49
CA SER A 15 -38.68 -1.10 -50.03
C SER A 15 -38.10 -2.39 -49.45
N LEU A 16 -38.24 -3.54 -50.13
CA LEU A 16 -37.64 -4.80 -49.72
C LEU A 16 -36.13 -4.78 -49.91
N SER A 17 -35.63 -4.30 -51.06
CA SER A 17 -34.20 -4.11 -51.28
C SER A 17 -33.60 -3.10 -50.30
N TYR A 18 -34.32 -2.02 -49.97
CA TYR A 18 -33.91 -1.05 -48.95
C TYR A 18 -33.90 -1.64 -47.54
N LEU A 19 -34.93 -2.40 -47.16
CA LEU A 19 -34.97 -3.11 -45.88
C LEU A 19 -33.87 -4.17 -45.77
N GLN A 20 -33.58 -4.89 -46.86
CA GLN A 20 -32.49 -5.85 -46.91
C GLN A 20 -31.13 -5.16 -46.80
N ALA A 21 -30.94 -4.01 -47.47
CA ALA A 21 -29.74 -3.19 -47.33
C ALA A 21 -29.58 -2.64 -45.90
N GLN A 22 -30.68 -2.21 -45.25
CA GLN A 22 -30.67 -1.80 -43.84
C GLN A 22 -30.34 -2.96 -42.91
N HIS A 23 -30.92 -4.15 -43.13
CA HIS A 23 -30.65 -5.34 -42.33
C HIS A 23 -29.19 -5.77 -42.44
N LEU A 24 -28.65 -5.81 -43.67
CA LEU A 24 -27.23 -6.07 -43.92
C LEU A 24 -26.34 -5.00 -43.25
N SER A 25 -26.74 -3.74 -43.30
CA SER A 25 -26.00 -2.65 -42.64
C SER A 25 -26.03 -2.79 -41.11
N TYR A 26 -27.16 -3.23 -40.54
CA TYR A 26 -27.32 -3.50 -39.12
C TYR A 26 -26.46 -4.68 -38.65
N GLU A 27 -26.49 -5.80 -39.38
CA GLU A 27 -25.65 -6.97 -39.09
C GLU A 27 -24.16 -6.64 -39.24
N ASN A 28 -23.78 -5.86 -40.25
CA ASN A 28 -22.40 -5.36 -40.38
C ASN A 28 -22.01 -4.46 -39.22
N LYS A 29 -22.89 -3.57 -38.75
CA LYS A 29 -22.62 -2.72 -37.59
C LYS A 29 -22.41 -3.55 -36.33
N LYS A 30 -23.31 -4.51 -36.06
CA LYS A 30 -23.20 -5.45 -34.94
C LYS A 30 -21.91 -6.25 -34.98
N SER A 31 -21.55 -6.79 -36.15
CA SER A 31 -20.30 -7.54 -36.35
C SER A 31 -19.06 -6.67 -36.08
N ARG A 32 -19.06 -5.43 -36.60
CA ARG A 32 -17.98 -4.47 -36.34
C ARG A 32 -17.86 -4.10 -34.86
N ASP A 33 -18.98 -3.98 -34.15
CA ASP A 33 -18.98 -3.63 -32.74
C ASP A 33 -18.50 -4.80 -31.86
N VAL A 34 -18.89 -6.05 -32.17
CA VAL A 34 -18.34 -7.25 -31.52
C VAL A 34 -16.84 -7.36 -31.76
N LEU A 35 -16.38 -7.17 -33.00
CA LEU A 35 -14.96 -7.22 -33.34
C LEU A 35 -14.16 -6.14 -32.59
N LYS A 36 -14.66 -4.90 -32.52
CA LYS A 36 -14.03 -3.83 -31.74
C LYS A 36 -13.91 -4.20 -30.27
N ASN A 37 -14.96 -4.76 -29.68
CA ASN A 37 -14.91 -5.21 -28.28
C ASN A 37 -13.86 -6.30 -28.10
N SER A 38 -13.84 -7.33 -28.96
CA SER A 38 -12.80 -8.37 -28.90
C SER A 38 -11.38 -7.83 -29.05
N ILE A 39 -11.16 -6.85 -29.95
CA ILE A 39 -9.87 -6.16 -30.08
C ILE A 39 -9.52 -5.44 -28.79
N ASN A 40 -10.45 -4.72 -28.17
CA ASN A 40 -10.21 -4.04 -26.90
C ASN A 40 -9.81 -5.02 -25.78
N HIS A 41 -10.50 -6.16 -25.68
CA HIS A 41 -10.15 -7.24 -24.74
C HIS A 41 -8.76 -7.81 -24.97
N ILE A 42 -8.38 -8.07 -26.22
CA ILE A 42 -7.04 -8.57 -26.57
C ILE A 42 -5.97 -7.51 -26.28
N SER A 43 -6.22 -6.25 -26.64
CA SER A 43 -5.28 -5.15 -26.41
C SER A 43 -5.06 -4.87 -24.92
N ALA A 44 -6.09 -5.03 -24.09
CA ALA A 44 -5.96 -4.92 -22.64
C ALA A 44 -5.43 -6.20 -21.97
N GLY A 45 -5.54 -7.36 -22.63
CA GLY A 45 -5.27 -8.67 -22.05
C GLY A 45 -6.28 -9.11 -20.97
N LEU A 46 -7.41 -8.41 -20.84
CA LEU A 46 -8.41 -8.65 -19.79
C LEU A 46 -9.68 -9.27 -20.39
N ARG A 47 -10.17 -10.34 -19.76
CA ARG A 47 -11.44 -10.97 -20.15
C ARG A 47 -12.64 -10.08 -19.87
N VAL A 48 -12.62 -9.32 -18.77
CA VAL A 48 -13.67 -8.38 -18.38
C VAL A 48 -13.05 -6.99 -18.32
N ILE A 49 -13.58 -6.04 -19.09
CA ILE A 49 -13.10 -4.65 -19.11
C ILE A 49 -14.18 -3.73 -18.52
N ASN A 50 -15.45 -3.98 -18.84
CA ASN A 50 -16.55 -3.15 -18.36
C ASN A 50 -17.53 -3.96 -17.51
N ALA A 51 -18.19 -3.29 -16.57
CA ALA A 51 -19.32 -3.83 -15.81
C ALA A 51 -20.49 -4.30 -16.70
N SER A 52 -20.59 -3.74 -17.92
CA SER A 52 -21.59 -4.14 -18.92
C SER A 52 -21.32 -5.52 -19.53
N ASP A 53 -20.07 -6.00 -19.50
CA ASP A 53 -19.67 -7.29 -20.10
C ASP A 53 -19.90 -8.45 -19.11
N ASP A 54 -19.55 -8.24 -17.83
CA ASP A 54 -19.81 -9.15 -16.70
C ASP A 54 -19.77 -8.36 -15.39
N LEU A 55 -20.94 -7.99 -14.86
CA LEU A 55 -21.03 -7.19 -13.63
C LEU A 55 -20.41 -7.91 -12.43
N ALA A 56 -20.59 -9.22 -12.31
CA ALA A 56 -20.11 -9.98 -11.15
C ALA A 56 -18.58 -10.19 -11.23
N GLY A 57 -18.07 -10.53 -12.41
CA GLY A 57 -16.63 -10.65 -12.66
C GLY A 57 -15.92 -9.32 -12.50
N PHE A 58 -16.47 -8.24 -13.04
CA PHE A 58 -15.93 -6.89 -12.89
C PHE A 58 -15.91 -6.45 -11.43
N SER A 59 -17.01 -6.64 -10.69
CA SER A 59 -17.08 -6.25 -9.27
C SER A 59 -16.10 -7.02 -8.40
N MET A 60 -15.85 -8.31 -8.70
CA MET A 60 -14.85 -9.08 -7.97
C MET A 60 -13.43 -8.60 -8.30
N SER A 61 -13.13 -8.34 -9.57
CA SER A 61 -11.83 -7.79 -9.99
C SER A 61 -11.56 -6.44 -9.35
N ASP A 62 -12.53 -5.53 -9.34
CA ASP A 62 -12.40 -4.21 -8.69
C ASP A 62 -12.15 -4.31 -7.18
N ARG A 63 -12.82 -5.26 -6.52
CA ARG A 63 -12.53 -5.59 -5.12
C ARG A 63 -11.09 -6.08 -4.94
N PHE A 64 -10.62 -7.01 -5.76
CA PHE A 64 -9.23 -7.49 -5.69
C PHE A 64 -8.22 -6.37 -5.97
N ASP A 65 -8.48 -5.49 -6.93
CA ASP A 65 -7.61 -4.34 -7.20
C ASP A 65 -7.55 -3.40 -5.98
N THR A 66 -8.69 -3.13 -5.34
CA THR A 66 -8.75 -2.35 -4.09
C THR A 66 -7.96 -3.04 -2.97
N GLN A 67 -8.08 -4.36 -2.83
CA GLN A 67 -7.32 -5.15 -1.86
C GLN A 67 -5.81 -5.08 -2.12
N VAL A 68 -5.38 -5.22 -3.38
CA VAL A 68 -3.97 -5.13 -3.77
C VAL A 68 -3.41 -3.74 -3.43
N LEU A 69 -4.17 -2.67 -3.67
CA LEU A 69 -3.77 -1.32 -3.29
C LEU A 69 -3.67 -1.17 -1.76
N GLY A 70 -4.64 -1.70 -1.02
CA GLY A 70 -4.61 -1.73 0.45
C GLY A 70 -3.39 -2.48 1.00
N LEU A 71 -3.10 -3.66 0.45
CA LEU A 71 -1.94 -4.48 0.81
C LEU A 71 -0.62 -3.79 0.45
N SER A 72 -0.54 -3.09 -0.68
CA SER A 72 0.64 -2.29 -1.04
C SER A 72 0.92 -1.20 -0.01
N GLY A 73 -0.13 -0.50 0.44
CA GLY A 73 -0.04 0.46 1.55
C GLY A 73 0.39 -0.20 2.87
N ALA A 74 -0.19 -1.34 3.22
CA ALA A 74 0.16 -2.11 4.41
C ALA A 74 1.63 -2.54 4.44
N ILE A 75 2.18 -2.98 3.30
CA ILE A 75 3.61 -3.32 3.17
C ILE A 75 4.47 -2.09 3.45
N LYS A 76 4.12 -0.94 2.87
CA LYS A 76 4.84 0.31 3.12
C LYS A 76 4.81 0.68 4.60
N ASN A 77 3.64 0.65 5.24
CA ASN A 77 3.49 0.96 6.67
C ASN A 77 4.30 0.00 7.55
N THR A 78 4.30 -1.29 7.21
CA THR A 78 5.10 -2.31 7.92
C THR A 78 6.59 -2.04 7.78
N ASN A 79 7.06 -1.62 6.60
CA ASN A 79 8.46 -1.26 6.39
C ASN A 79 8.88 -0.03 7.20
N GLU A 80 7.98 0.95 7.36
CA GLU A 80 8.23 2.11 8.22
C GLU A 80 8.32 1.72 9.69
N ALA A 81 7.41 0.88 10.16
CA ALA A 81 7.46 0.33 11.51
C ALA A 81 8.73 -0.47 11.75
N LEU A 82 9.11 -1.35 10.82
CA LEU A 82 10.36 -2.12 10.89
C LEU A 82 11.59 -1.21 10.96
N SER A 83 11.59 -0.13 10.18
CA SER A 83 12.68 0.85 10.20
C SER A 83 12.79 1.55 11.56
N ALA A 84 11.66 1.98 12.14
CA ALA A 84 11.61 2.56 13.48
C ALA A 84 12.10 1.58 14.55
N THR A 85 11.62 0.33 14.50
CA THR A 85 12.04 -0.72 15.44
C THR A 85 13.53 -1.03 15.35
N ARG A 86 14.10 -1.10 14.14
CA ARG A 86 15.56 -1.33 13.97
C ARG A 86 16.40 -0.21 14.56
N ILE A 87 15.98 1.04 14.41
CA ILE A 87 16.66 2.18 15.02
C ILE A 87 16.57 2.07 16.55
N ALA A 88 15.38 1.80 17.07
CA ALA A 88 15.20 1.59 18.51
C ALA A 88 16.06 0.43 19.04
N GLU A 89 16.10 -0.70 18.33
CA GLU A 89 16.89 -1.88 18.70
C GLU A 89 18.40 -1.56 18.72
N ALA A 90 18.92 -0.91 17.68
CA ALA A 90 20.32 -0.50 17.62
C ALA A 90 20.71 0.40 18.80
N SER A 91 19.88 1.40 19.11
CA SER A 91 20.09 2.29 20.26
C SER A 91 19.98 1.54 21.60
N ILE A 92 19.11 0.54 21.71
CA ILE A 92 19.00 -0.30 22.92
C ILE A 92 20.26 -1.14 23.12
N TYR A 93 20.89 -1.66 22.06
CA TYR A 93 22.18 -2.35 22.21
C TYR A 93 23.25 -1.42 22.78
N GLU A 94 23.36 -0.18 22.29
CA GLU A 94 24.29 0.81 22.87
C GLU A 94 23.96 1.12 24.34
N TYR A 95 22.67 1.23 24.66
CA TYR A 95 22.19 1.41 26.04
C TYR A 95 22.63 0.25 26.94
N MET A 96 22.52 -1.00 26.47
CA MET A 96 22.96 -2.19 27.21
C MET A 96 24.47 -2.22 27.42
N ASP A 97 25.26 -1.86 26.41
CA ASP A 97 26.73 -1.80 26.53
C ASP A 97 27.16 -0.80 27.60
N ILE A 98 26.54 0.39 27.63
CA ILE A 98 26.81 1.40 28.66
C ILE A 98 26.44 0.88 30.06
N LEU A 99 25.30 0.19 30.21
CA LEU A 99 24.95 -0.43 31.49
C LEU A 99 25.98 -1.49 31.92
N GLY A 100 26.55 -2.23 30.97
CA GLY A 100 27.68 -3.15 31.21
C GLY A 100 28.89 -2.42 31.80
N TYR A 101 29.31 -1.32 31.18
CA TYR A 101 30.43 -0.50 31.68
C TYR A 101 30.15 0.12 33.05
N MET A 102 28.92 0.61 33.28
CA MET A 102 28.51 1.13 34.60
C MET A 102 28.58 0.05 35.68
N LYS A 103 28.15 -1.19 35.36
CA LYS A 103 28.27 -2.32 36.28
C LYS A 103 29.73 -2.62 36.61
N GLU A 104 30.61 -2.65 35.61
CA GLU A 104 32.05 -2.87 35.82
C GLU A 104 32.66 -1.78 36.72
N LEU A 105 32.30 -0.51 36.52
CA LEU A 105 32.70 0.60 37.39
C LEU A 105 32.20 0.46 38.82
N ALA A 106 30.96 0.00 39.00
CA ALA A 106 30.39 -0.25 40.32
C ALA A 106 31.13 -1.38 41.06
N GLU A 107 31.45 -2.47 40.35
CA GLU A 107 32.25 -3.58 40.89
C GLU A 107 33.65 -3.13 41.26
N LYS A 108 34.33 -2.36 40.39
CA LYS A 108 35.64 -1.76 40.69
C LYS A 108 35.59 -0.87 41.92
N SER A 109 34.57 -0.01 42.01
CA SER A 109 34.38 0.91 43.15
C SER A 109 34.11 0.20 44.48
N SER A 110 33.59 -1.03 44.43
CA SER A 110 33.34 -1.87 45.60
C SER A 110 34.60 -2.57 46.14
N ASN A 111 35.73 -2.53 45.42
CA ASN A 111 36.94 -3.22 45.84
C ASN A 111 37.57 -2.54 47.07
N ALA A 112 37.98 -3.33 48.07
CA ALA A 112 38.59 -2.84 49.28
C ALA A 112 40.03 -2.37 49.01
N GLY A 113 40.41 -1.18 49.50
CA GLY A 113 41.76 -0.63 49.36
C GLY A 113 41.90 0.55 48.39
N LEU A 114 40.83 0.98 47.71
CA LEU A 114 40.85 2.18 46.88
C LEU A 114 41.04 3.46 47.69
N GLU A 115 41.83 4.39 47.16
CA GLU A 115 41.93 5.75 47.67
C GLU A 115 40.65 6.54 47.39
N LYS A 116 40.45 7.63 48.15
CA LYS A 116 39.28 8.50 47.96
C LYS A 116 39.28 9.18 46.58
N SER A 117 40.45 9.57 46.09
CA SER A 117 40.67 10.18 44.76
C SER A 117 40.24 9.25 43.61
N GLU A 118 40.50 7.95 43.73
CA GLU A 118 40.11 6.94 42.76
C GLU A 118 38.59 6.74 42.74
N ARG A 119 37.97 6.64 43.93
CA ARG A 119 36.50 6.57 44.06
C ARG A 119 35.81 7.80 43.45
N ASP A 120 36.35 8.99 43.69
CA ASP A 120 35.82 10.24 43.11
C ASP A 120 35.94 10.26 41.58
N SER A 121 36.97 9.62 41.02
CA SER A 121 37.16 9.50 39.57
C SER A 121 36.16 8.52 38.94
N PHE A 122 35.95 7.35 39.55
CA PHE A 122 34.92 6.41 39.09
C PHE A 122 33.50 6.98 39.19
N GLN A 123 33.22 7.79 40.22
CA GLN A 123 31.94 8.47 40.35
C GLN A 123 31.68 9.48 39.22
N LYS A 124 32.72 10.22 38.79
CA LYS A 124 32.61 11.11 37.62
C LYS A 124 32.34 10.34 36.35
N GLU A 125 33.00 9.21 36.16
CA GLU A 125 32.78 8.37 34.99
C GLU A 125 31.38 7.74 34.98
N MET A 126 30.89 7.31 36.13
CA MET A 126 29.50 6.88 36.32
C MET A 126 28.51 7.98 35.93
N HIS A 127 28.78 9.23 36.31
CA HIS A 127 27.93 10.37 35.93
C HIS A 127 27.92 10.60 34.42
N ASN A 128 29.08 10.54 33.76
CA ASN A 128 29.19 10.66 32.31
C ASN A 128 28.38 9.56 31.59
N PHE A 129 28.42 8.32 32.09
CA PHE A 129 27.60 7.24 31.53
C PHE A 129 26.10 7.47 31.74
N GLN A 130 25.69 7.99 32.90
CA GLN A 130 24.28 8.36 33.13
C GLN A 130 23.80 9.44 32.14
N GLU A 131 24.63 10.43 31.83
CA GLU A 131 24.32 11.44 30.81
C GLU A 131 24.21 10.82 29.42
N ARG A 132 25.14 9.93 29.05
CA ARG A 132 25.07 9.20 27.78
C ARG A 132 23.79 8.39 27.64
N LEU A 133 23.37 7.67 28.68
CA LEU A 133 22.10 6.93 28.67
C LEU A 133 20.90 7.85 28.43
N ARG A 134 20.86 9.02 29.07
CA ARG A 134 19.81 10.03 28.84
C ARG A 134 19.83 10.54 27.40
N ASN A 135 21.01 10.85 26.87
CA ASN A 135 21.14 11.33 25.50
C ASN A 135 20.69 10.28 24.48
N ILE A 136 20.98 8.99 24.69
CA ILE A 136 20.47 7.92 23.81
C ILE A 136 18.94 7.91 23.81
N ALA A 137 18.31 8.01 24.99
CA ALA A 137 16.85 8.06 25.10
C ALA A 137 16.26 9.30 24.39
N ASP A 138 16.89 10.45 24.57
CA ASP A 138 16.43 11.74 24.07
C ASP A 138 16.73 11.95 22.58
N GLU A 139 17.81 11.39 22.02
CA GLU A 139 18.22 11.62 20.63
C GLU A 139 17.67 10.56 19.68
N THR A 140 17.39 9.34 20.16
CA THR A 140 16.88 8.24 19.31
C THR A 140 15.50 8.58 18.77
N SER A 141 15.44 8.82 17.45
CA SER A 141 14.23 9.26 16.77
C SER A 141 14.08 8.69 15.36
N TYR A 142 12.84 8.56 14.92
CA TYR A 142 12.49 8.21 13.55
C TYR A 142 11.45 9.19 13.02
N LYS A 143 11.73 9.82 11.88
CA LYS A 143 10.87 10.84 11.26
C LYS A 143 10.41 11.93 12.25
N GLY A 144 11.31 12.38 13.13
CA GLY A 144 11.04 13.41 14.13
C GLY A 144 10.28 12.94 15.38
N ARG A 145 9.91 11.65 15.47
CA ARG A 145 9.27 11.07 16.66
C ARG A 145 10.34 10.39 17.51
N LYS A 146 10.38 10.71 18.80
CA LYS A 146 11.24 10.01 19.77
C LYS A 146 10.76 8.58 19.94
N LEU A 147 11.71 7.65 20.10
CA LEU A 147 11.41 6.22 20.18
C LEU A 147 11.62 5.65 21.60
N LEU A 148 12.57 6.20 22.35
CA LEU A 148 13.05 5.63 23.62
C LEU A 148 12.76 6.50 24.86
N ASP A 149 12.12 7.66 24.69
CA ASP A 149 11.75 8.59 25.77
C ASP A 149 10.49 8.14 26.55
N GLY A 150 9.88 7.02 26.15
CA GLY A 150 8.67 6.49 26.75
C GLY A 150 7.37 7.12 26.24
N THR A 151 7.42 8.10 25.32
CA THR A 151 6.23 8.70 24.68
C THR A 151 5.73 7.86 23.50
N TYR A 152 6.61 7.07 22.87
CA TYR A 152 6.32 6.18 21.75
C TYR A 152 5.55 4.92 22.20
N ARG A 153 4.33 5.10 22.70
CA ARG A 153 3.45 4.00 23.19
C ARG A 153 2.33 3.72 22.21
N SER A 154 1.91 2.46 22.13
CA SER A 154 0.69 2.01 21.45
C SER A 154 0.51 2.57 20.03
N GLN A 155 1.54 2.44 19.19
CA GLN A 155 1.44 2.87 17.80
C GLN A 155 0.65 1.85 16.99
N GLU A 156 -0.50 2.27 16.47
CA GLU A 156 -1.27 1.47 15.52
C GLU A 156 -0.62 1.54 14.15
N ILE A 157 -0.30 0.36 13.60
CA ILE A 157 0.25 0.22 12.26
C ILE A 157 -0.80 -0.53 11.44
N GLN A 158 -1.33 0.14 10.41
CA GLN A 158 -2.27 -0.49 9.51
C GLN A 158 -1.53 -1.47 8.60
N VAL A 159 -1.76 -2.78 8.84
CA VAL A 159 -1.09 -3.89 8.14
C VAL A 159 -2.04 -4.76 7.31
N GLY A 160 -3.25 -4.28 7.02
CA GLY A 160 -4.25 -5.00 6.24
C GLY A 160 -5.07 -4.11 5.30
N GLU A 161 -6.02 -4.74 4.61
CA GLU A 161 -6.85 -4.13 3.54
C GLU A 161 -7.75 -2.99 4.01
N THR A 162 -7.90 -2.77 5.32
CA THR A 162 -8.92 -1.89 5.89
C THR A 162 -8.58 -0.40 5.72
N TRP A 163 -8.97 0.16 4.57
CA TRP A 163 -9.70 1.44 4.52
C TRP A 163 -11.19 1.12 4.28
N ALA A 164 -11.81 0.38 5.20
CA ALA A 164 -13.25 0.23 5.20
C ALA A 164 -13.82 1.23 6.22
N GLN A 165 -14.50 2.26 5.70
CA GLN A 165 -15.49 3.04 6.44
C GLN A 165 -16.78 2.21 6.58
#